data_AF-A0A330GYB8-F1
#
_entry.id   AF-A0A330GYB8-F1
#
_cell.length_a   1.000
_cell.length_b   1.000
_cell.length_c   1.000
_cell.angle_alpha   90.00
_cell.angle_beta   90.00
_cell.angle_gamma   90.00
#
_symmetry.space_group_name_H-M   'P 1'
#
loop_
_entity.id
_entity.type
_entity.pdbx_description
1 polymer ?
#
loop_
_entity_poly.entity_id
_entity_poly.type
_entity_poly.pdbx_seq_one_letter_code
_entity_poly.pdbx_strand_id
1 'polypeptide(L)'
;MNKKEFLKSSDLRVQTLELWLEQQWLIPEQTSKGIRFTDIDIARARLIHELKNDFGANDEGVDVILHLMDQLHELRRALAQLREDIKGRSF
;
A
#
# COMPACT_ATOMS: atom_id res chain seq x y z
N MET A 1 -1.65 4.49 12.62
CA MET A 1 -0.36 4.65 13.31
C MET A 1 0.35 5.89 12.76
N ASN A 2 1.12 6.59 13.60
CA ASN A 2 1.93 7.73 13.16
C ASN A 2 3.26 7.25 12.53
N LYS A 3 4.03 8.17 11.93
CA LYS A 3 5.31 7.85 11.27
C LYS A 3 6.32 7.11 12.17
N LYS A 4 6.41 7.46 13.46
CA LYS A 4 7.35 6.80 14.39
C LYS A 4 6.92 5.37 14.71
N GLU A 5 5.62 5.15 14.88
CA GLU A 5 5.06 3.80 15.10
C GLU A 5 5.25 2.93 13.86
N PHE A 6 5.04 3.50 12.66
CA PHE A 6 5.24 2.79 11.40
C PHE A 6 6.70 2.33 11.20
N LEU A 7 7.67 3.22 11.44
CA LEU A 7 9.09 2.87 11.33
C LEU A 7 9.48 1.73 12.28
N LYS A 8 8.91 1.71 13.50
CA LYS A 8 9.14 0.61 14.46
C LYS A 8 8.51 -0.71 14.02
N SER A 9 7.33 -0.69 13.41
CA SER A 9 6.61 -1.92 13.02
C SER A 9 7.07 -2.51 11.69
N SER A 10 7.62 -1.68 10.81
CA SER A 10 8.12 -2.06 9.48
C SER A 10 9.63 -2.35 9.44
N ASP A 11 10.36 -2.05 10.53
CA ASP A 11 11.83 -2.13 10.58
C ASP A 11 12.53 -1.33 9.46
N LEU A 12 11.89 -0.25 9.00
CA LEU A 12 12.41 0.61 7.95
C LEU A 12 13.25 1.76 8.50
N ARG A 13 14.27 2.15 7.74
CA ARG A 13 15.01 3.39 7.97
C ARG A 13 14.19 4.59 7.49
N VAL A 14 14.36 5.73 8.15
CA VAL A 14 13.67 6.99 7.81
C VAL A 14 13.90 7.36 6.34
N GLN A 15 15.13 7.27 5.85
CA GLN A 15 15.48 7.62 4.46
C GLN A 15 14.76 6.73 3.43
N THR A 16 14.65 5.43 3.72
CA THR A 16 13.92 4.48 2.87
C THR A 16 12.43 4.81 2.83
N LEU A 17 11.85 5.16 3.97
CA LEU A 17 10.46 5.60 4.03
C LEU A 17 10.21 6.87 3.22
N GLU A 18 11.07 7.91 3.35
CA GLU A 18 10.91 9.14 2.56
C GLU A 18 10.98 8.84 1.06
N LEU A 19 11.95 8.04 0.61
CA LEU A 19 12.06 7.63 -0.79
C LEU A 19 10.78 6.94 -1.29
N TRP A 20 10.22 6.03 -0.48
CA TRP A 20 9.01 5.30 -0.86
C TRP A 20 7.76 6.19 -0.87
N LEU A 21 7.72 7.23 -0.06
CA LEU A 21 6.67 8.24 -0.11
C LEU A 21 6.83 9.15 -1.34
N GLU A 22 8.05 9.57 -1.66
CA GLU A 22 8.37 10.39 -2.83
C GLU A 22 8.05 9.67 -4.14
N GLN A 23 8.39 8.38 -4.24
CA GLN A 23 8.07 7.52 -5.38
C GLN A 23 6.61 7.04 -5.39
N GLN A 24 5.80 7.45 -4.40
CA GLN A 24 4.40 7.03 -4.27
C GLN A 24 4.20 5.51 -4.12
N TRP A 25 5.22 4.78 -3.70
CA TRP A 25 5.11 3.35 -3.40
C TRP A 25 4.31 3.08 -2.13
N LEU A 26 4.40 4.02 -1.18
CA LEU A 26 3.53 4.09 -0.01
C LEU A 26 2.68 5.34 -0.11
N ILE A 27 1.36 5.18 -0.03
CA ILE A 27 0.39 6.29 -0.08
C ILE A 27 -0.47 6.24 1.19
N PRO A 28 0.09 6.67 2.34
CA PRO A 28 -0.66 6.72 3.59
C PRO A 28 -1.75 7.79 3.57
N GLU A 29 -2.69 7.67 4.50
CA GLU A 29 -3.80 8.61 4.64
C GLU A 29 -3.30 9.96 5.18
N GLN A 30 -3.60 11.05 4.48
CA GLN A 30 -3.32 12.41 4.94
C GLN A 30 -4.48 12.91 5.82
N THR A 31 -4.20 13.14 7.10
CA THR A 31 -5.20 13.65 8.07
C THR A 31 -4.85 15.05 8.54
N SER A 32 -5.80 15.74 9.20
CA SER A 32 -5.55 17.06 9.81
C SER A 32 -4.46 17.05 10.88
N LYS A 33 -4.11 15.89 11.42
CA LYS A 33 -3.04 15.67 12.41
C LYS A 33 -1.72 15.20 11.77
N GLY A 34 -1.66 15.17 10.44
CA GLY A 34 -0.53 14.69 9.66
C GLY A 34 -0.76 13.30 9.04
N ILE A 35 0.34 12.68 8.61
CA ILE A 35 0.34 11.40 7.90
C ILE A 35 -0.04 10.26 8.85
N ARG A 36 -1.02 9.46 8.45
CA ARG A 36 -1.48 8.27 9.18
C ARG A 36 -1.30 7.03 8.32
N PHE A 37 -0.53 6.08 8.85
CA PHE A 37 -0.32 4.77 8.26
C PHE A 37 -1.33 3.77 8.84
N THR A 38 -1.60 2.72 8.07
CA THR A 38 -2.51 1.62 8.35
C THR A 38 -1.75 0.29 8.30
N ASP A 39 -2.40 -0.81 8.72
CA ASP A 39 -1.77 -2.14 8.62
C ASP A 39 -1.55 -2.57 7.17
N ILE A 40 -2.36 -2.03 6.23
CA ILE A 40 -2.17 -2.22 4.79
C ILE A 40 -0.84 -1.62 4.34
N ASP A 41 -0.47 -0.45 4.88
CA ASP A 41 0.82 0.19 4.56
C ASP A 41 2.01 -0.64 5.06
N ILE A 42 1.89 -1.33 6.20
CA ILE A 42 2.92 -2.25 6.69
C ILE A 42 3.06 -3.45 5.75
N ALA A 43 1.93 -4.06 5.35
CA ALA A 43 1.94 -5.18 4.43
C ALA A 43 2.58 -4.78 3.08
N ARG A 44 2.26 -3.58 2.59
CA ARG A 44 2.84 -2.99 1.38
C ARG A 44 4.34 -2.76 1.52
N ALA A 45 4.79 -2.23 2.66
CA ALA A 45 6.21 -2.05 2.93
C ALA A 45 6.99 -3.37 2.93
N ARG A 46 6.42 -4.44 3.52
CA ARG A 46 7.02 -5.78 3.50
C ARG A 46 7.12 -6.33 2.09
N LEU A 47 6.06 -6.18 1.30
CA LEU A 47 6.08 -6.58 -0.11
C LEU A 47 7.19 -5.85 -0.88
N ILE A 48 7.33 -4.54 -0.74
CA ILE A 48 8.39 -3.78 -1.42
C ILE A 48 9.76 -4.33 -1.02
N HIS A 49 9.96 -4.64 0.26
CA HIS A 49 11.20 -5.26 0.73
C HIS A 49 11.45 -6.64 0.08
N GLU A 50 10.45 -7.51 0.02
CA GLU A 50 10.53 -8.82 -0.64
C GLU A 50 10.85 -8.66 -2.14
N LEU A 51 10.17 -7.75 -2.83
CA LEU A 51 10.41 -7.48 -4.26
C LEU A 51 11.86 -7.06 -4.52
N LYS A 52 12.42 -6.18 -3.68
CA LYS A 52 13.79 -5.69 -3.87
C LYS A 52 14.85 -6.72 -3.45
N ASN A 53 14.65 -7.40 -2.32
CA ASN A 53 15.69 -8.25 -1.73
C ASN A 53 15.61 -9.72 -2.14
N ASP A 54 14.40 -10.27 -2.24
CA ASP A 54 14.21 -11.70 -2.52
C ASP A 54 14.01 -11.95 -4.02
N PHE A 55 13.32 -11.04 -4.72
CA PHE A 55 13.06 -11.16 -6.16
C PHE A 55 14.03 -10.36 -7.04
N GLY A 56 14.85 -9.50 -6.45
CA GLY A 56 15.85 -8.70 -7.19
C GLY A 56 15.23 -7.70 -8.17
N ALA A 57 13.98 -7.27 -7.93
CA ALA A 57 13.34 -6.25 -8.75
C ALA A 57 14.08 -4.91 -8.60
N ASN A 58 14.34 -4.26 -9.74
CA ASN A 58 14.78 -2.87 -9.77
C ASN A 58 13.62 -1.94 -9.42
N ASP A 59 13.94 -0.66 -9.20
CA ASP A 59 12.96 0.34 -8.80
C ASP A 59 11.82 0.48 -9.83
N GLU A 60 12.14 0.45 -11.13
CA GLU A 60 11.14 0.49 -12.19
C GLU A 60 10.24 -0.76 -12.21
N GLY A 61 10.80 -1.92 -11.87
CA GLY A 61 10.04 -3.17 -11.75
C GLY A 61 9.08 -3.12 -10.56
N VAL A 62 9.52 -2.58 -9.43
CA VAL A 62 8.68 -2.37 -8.24
C VAL A 62 7.51 -1.45 -8.57
N ASP A 63 7.75 -0.32 -9.27
CA ASP A 63 6.70 0.59 -9.72
C ASP A 63 5.59 -0.13 -10.49
N VAL A 64 5.97 -0.91 -11.51
CA VAL A 64 5.02 -1.63 -12.35
C VAL A 64 4.24 -2.66 -11.54
N ILE A 65 4.91 -3.43 -10.67
CA ILE A 65 4.25 -4.46 -9.86
C ILE A 65 3.26 -3.84 -8.88
N LEU A 66 3.63 -2.75 -8.19
CA LEU A 66 2.74 -2.05 -7.27
C LEU A 66 1.53 -1.47 -8.01
N HIS A 67 1.73 -0.89 -9.19
CA HIS A 67 0.63 -0.38 -10.01
C HIS A 67 -0.37 -1.48 -10.41
N LEU A 68 0.13 -2.63 -10.86
CA LEU A 68 -0.71 -3.78 -11.21
C LEU A 68 -1.47 -4.32 -9.99
N MET A 69 -0.84 -4.33 -8.82
CA MET A 69 -1.50 -4.73 -7.59
C MET A 69 -2.62 -3.76 -7.19
N ASP A 70 -2.40 -2.46 -7.31
CA ASP A 70 -3.45 -1.46 -7.06
C ASP A 70 -4.64 -1.66 -7.99
N GLN A 71 -4.40 -1.83 -9.29
CA GLN A 71 -5.46 -2.13 -10.26
C GLN A 71 -6.25 -3.39 -9.89
N LEU A 72 -5.56 -4.45 -9.44
CA LEU A 72 -6.21 -5.69 -9.01
C LEU A 72 -7.04 -5.49 -7.74
N HIS A 73 -6.56 -4.68 -6.79
CA HIS A 73 -7.31 -4.34 -5.59
C HIS A 73 -8.55 -3.49 -5.91
N GLU A 74 -8.46 -2.53 -6.83
CA GLU A 74 -9.62 -1.77 -7.30
C GLU A 74 -10.65 -2.66 -7.98
N LEU A 75 -10.21 -3.58 -8.84
CA LEU A 75 -11.12 -4.53 -9.49
C LEU A 75 -11.84 -5.40 -8.45
N ARG A 76 -11.12 -5.92 -7.45
CA ARG A 76 -11.73 -6.70 -6.36
C ARG A 76 -12.74 -5.88 -5.57
N ARG A 77 -12.46 -4.60 -5.30
CA ARG A 77 -13.41 -3.68 -4.64
C ARG A 77 -14.66 -3.46 -5.49
N ALA A 78 -14.50 -3.19 -6.78
CA ALA A 78 -15.62 -2.97 -7.70
C ALA A 78 -16.53 -4.20 -7.80
N LEU A 79 -15.95 -5.40 -7.89
CA LEU A 79 -16.70 -6.66 -7.89
C LEU A 79 -17.42 -6.91 -6.56
N ALA A 80 -16.78 -6.61 -5.42
CA ALA A 80 -17.42 -6.74 -4.12
C ALA A 80 -18.60 -5.78 -3.98
N GLN A 81 -18.46 -4.53 -4.43
CA GLN A 81 -19.54 -3.54 -4.42
C GLN A 81 -20.71 -3.98 -5.30
N LEU A 82 -20.44 -4.42 -6.54
CA LEU A 82 -21.47 -4.92 -7.45
C LEU A 82 -22.26 -6.07 -6.82
N ARG A 83 -21.60 -6.98 -6.12
CA ARG A 83 -22.26 -8.09 -5.43
C ARG A 83 -23.20 -7.60 -4.33
N GLU A 84 -22.80 -6.60 -3.55
CA GLU A 84 -23.66 -6.04 -2.51
C GLU A 84 -24.84 -5.26 -3.11
N ASP A 85 -24.64 -4.54 -4.21
CA ASP A 85 -25.73 -3.85 -4.93
C ASP A 85 -26.77 -4.83 -5.47
N ILE A 86 -26.33 -5.98 -6.01
CA ILE A 86 -27.24 -7.04 -6.49
C ILE A 86 -28.06 -7.61 -5.32
N LYS A 87 -27.42 -7.88 -4.17
CA LYS A 87 -28.14 -8.36 -2.97
C LYS A 87 -29.12 -7.32 -2.44
N GLY A 88 -28.75 -6.03 -2.45
CA GLY A 88 -29.59 -4.94 -1.98
C GLY A 88 -30.80 -4.63 -2.87
N ARG A 89 -30.83 -5.13 -4.11
CA ARG A 89 -31.97 -5.00 -5.04
C ARG A 89 -32.97 -6.16 -4.96
N SER A 90 -32.66 -7.24 -4.25
CA SER A 90 -33.65 -8.26 -3.90
C SER A 90 -34.42 -7.83 -2.65
N PHE A 91 -35.41 -6.95 -2.83
CA PHE A 91 -36.52 -6.73 -1.91
C PHE A 91 -37.82 -6.65 -2.71
#